data_AF-A0A5X8MR36-F1
#
_entry.id   AF-A0A5X8MR36-F1
#
_cell.length_a   1.000
_cell.length_b   1.000
_cell.length_c   1.000
_cell.angle_alpha   90.00
_cell.angle_beta   90.00
_cell.angle_gamma   90.00
#
_symmetry.space_group_name_H-M   'P 1'
#
loop_
_entity.id
_entity.type
_entity.pdbx_description
1 polymer ?
#
loop_
_entity_poly.entity_id
_entity_poly.type
_entity_poly.pdbx_seq_one_letter_code
_entity_poly.pdbx_strand_id
1 'polypeptide(L)' 'MVSPLDLPKCPTCGQTVEYFAKEGRWAGTAEIRCVGHHRIGAHFAAGDKRGVRERLIREWHEMTENVNREKKS' A
#
# COMPACT_ATOMS: atom_id res chain seq x y z
N MET A 1 -5.95 -14.33 -11.17
CA MET A 1 -6.79 -14.34 -9.95
C MET A 1 -5.95 -13.72 -8.85
N VAL A 2 -6.25 -12.49 -8.42
CA VAL A 2 -5.50 -11.84 -7.34
C VAL A 2 -6.28 -12.09 -6.07
N SER A 3 -5.75 -12.95 -5.20
CA SER A 3 -6.36 -13.28 -3.91
C SER A 3 -6.49 -11.99 -3.08
N PRO A 4 -7.69 -11.60 -2.60
CA PRO A 4 -7.95 -10.31 -1.93
C PRO A 4 -7.30 -10.14 -0.54
N LEU A 5 -6.32 -10.99 -0.21
CA LEU A 5 -5.57 -10.97 1.04
C LEU A 5 -4.07 -10.77 0.85
N ASP A 6 -3.54 -10.93 -0.37
CA ASP A 6 -2.11 -10.79 -0.63
C ASP A 6 -1.73 -9.33 -0.82
N LEU A 7 -0.77 -8.89 -0.01
CA LEU A 7 -0.17 -7.57 -0.15
C LEU A 7 0.72 -7.55 -1.42
N PRO A 8 0.75 -6.43 -2.16
CA PRO A 8 1.55 -6.34 -3.38
C PRO A 8 3.05 -6.50 -3.08
N LYS A 9 3.84 -6.88 -4.08
CA LYS A 9 5.29 -6.94 -3.94
C LYS A 9 5.92 -5.60 -4.28
N CYS A 10 7.08 -5.34 -3.69
CA CYS A 10 7.87 -4.17 -4.02
C CYS A 10 8.47 -4.30 -5.44
N PRO A 11 8.32 -3.31 -6.32
CA PRO A 11 8.90 -3.32 -7.68
C PRO A 11 10.42 -3.15 -7.70
N THR A 12 11.02 -2.85 -6.54
CA THR A 12 12.46 -2.63 -6.42
C THR A 12 13.18 -3.87 -5.92
N CYS A 13 12.70 -4.49 -4.84
CA CYS A 13 13.34 -5.67 -4.24
C CYS A 13 12.56 -6.99 -4.39
N GLY A 14 11.33 -6.96 -4.91
CA GLY A 14 10.49 -8.16 -5.06
C GLY A 14 9.93 -8.74 -3.76
N GLN A 15 10.21 -8.14 -2.60
CA GLN A 15 9.68 -8.56 -1.31
C GLN A 15 8.20 -8.16 -1.14
N THR A 16 7.44 -8.97 -0.41
CA THR A 16 6.07 -8.63 -0.02
C THR A 16 6.10 -7.42 0.92
N VAL A 17 5.26 -6.43 0.64
CA VAL A 17 5.16 -5.23 1.47
C VAL A 17 4.46 -5.53 2.79
N GLU A 18 4.72 -4.72 3.80
CA GLU A 18 4.02 -4.78 5.06
C GLU A 18 2.88 -3.76 5.08
N TYR A 19 1.74 -4.15 5.65
CA TYR A 19 0.61 -3.26 5.88
C TYR A 19 0.41 -3.02 7.37
N PHE A 20 0.42 -1.76 7.76
CA PHE A 20 0.13 -1.33 9.13
C PHE A 20 -1.13 -0.48 9.11
N ALA A 21 -2.09 -0.80 9.96
CA ALA A 21 -3.26 0.04 10.18
C ALA A 21 -3.46 0.26 11.67
N LYS A 22 -3.45 1.52 12.06
CA LYS A 22 -3.72 1.97 13.42
C LYS A 22 -5.04 2.73 13.40
N GLU A 23 -6.05 2.17 14.04
CA GLU A 23 -7.32 2.85 14.24
C GLU A 23 -7.32 3.56 15.59
N GLY A 24 -7.68 4.85 15.58
CA GLY A 24 -7.94 5.64 16.77
C GLY A 24 -9.44 5.82 17.01
N ARG A 25 -9.79 6.56 18.06
CA ARG A 25 -11.19 6.75 18.50
C ARG A 25 -12.10 7.43 17.44
N TRP A 26 -11.53 8.25 16.56
CA TRP A 26 -12.28 9.04 15.56
C TRP A 26 -11.73 8.89 14.13
N ALA A 27 -10.44 8.59 14.01
CA ALA A 27 -9.74 8.42 12.76
C ALA A 27 -8.62 7.42 12.95
N GLY A 28 -8.18 6.80 11.86
CA GLY A 28 -7.03 5.93 11.80
C GLY A 28 -6.04 6.35 10.73
N THR A 29 -4.87 5.73 10.78
CA THR A 29 -3.85 5.82 9.73
C THR A 29 -3.51 4.42 9.28
N ALA A 30 -3.46 4.22 7.98
CA ALA A 30 -2.95 3.00 7.38
C ALA A 30 -1.75 3.32 6.52
N GLU A 31 -0.76 2.43 6.49
CA GLU A 31 0.39 2.52 5.62
C GLU A 31 0.74 1.16 5.02
N ILE A 32 1.19 1.19 3.77
CA ILE A 32 1.90 0.11 3.11
C ILE A 32 3.36 0.53 2.97
N ARG A 33 4.28 -0.29 3.45
CA ARG A 33 5.70 -0.01 3.36
C ARG A 33 6.52 -1.23 2.95
N CYS A 34 7.54 -0.98 2.16
CA CYS A 34 8.66 -1.87 1.97
C CYS A 34 9.89 -1.23 2.61
N VAL A 35 10.46 -1.90 3.61
CA VAL A 35 11.66 -1.43 4.32
C VAL A 35 12.77 -1.10 3.30
N GLY A 36 13.24 0.14 3.32
CA GLY A 36 14.36 0.60 2.48
C GLY A 36 14.04 1.01 1.04
N HIS A 37 12.77 0.99 0.59
CA HIS A 37 12.41 1.33 -0.79
C HIS A 37 11.27 2.34 -0.91
N HIS A 38 10.04 1.90 -0.65
CA HIS A 38 8.82 2.65 -0.93
C HIS A 38 7.85 2.58 0.25
N ARG A 39 7.16 3.69 0.52
CA ARG A 39 6.20 3.82 1.62
C ARG A 39 5.05 4.72 1.18
N ILE A 40 3.82 4.24 1.36
CA ILE A 40 2.60 5.01 1.13
C ILE A 40 1.74 4.92 2.38
N GLY A 41 1.26 6.06 2.88
CA GLY A 41 0.36 6.12 4.02
C GLY A 41 -0.84 7.01 3.74
N ALA A 42 -1.98 6.66 4.32
CA ALA A 42 -3.23 7.40 4.19
C ALA A 42 -3.97 7.45 5.53
N HIS A 43 -4.62 8.59 5.79
CA HIS A 43 -5.53 8.77 6.92
C HIS A 43 -6.94 8.34 6.51
N PHE A 44 -7.70 7.77 7.44
CA PHE A 44 -9.07 7.31 7.21
C PHE A 44 -9.95 7.59 8.42
N ALA A 45 -11.27 7.71 8.21
CA ALA A 45 -12.23 7.86 9.29
C ALA A 45 -12.45 6.52 10.02
N ALA A 46 -12.78 6.55 11.31
CA ALA A 46 -13.10 5.33 12.05
C ALA A 46 -14.23 4.54 11.34
N GLY A 47 -13.99 3.25 11.08
CA GLY A 47 -14.91 2.39 10.31
C GLY A 47 -14.56 2.23 8.82
N ASP A 48 -13.70 3.07 8.24
CA ASP A 48 -13.29 2.96 6.82
C ASP A 48 -11.97 2.20 6.61
N LYS A 49 -11.65 1.28 7.53
CA LYS A 49 -10.40 0.50 7.48
C LYS A 49 -10.25 -0.34 6.20
N ARG A 50 -11.37 -0.80 5.62
CA ARG A 50 -11.37 -1.53 4.35
C ARG A 50 -11.12 -0.61 3.16
N GLY A 51 -11.81 0.53 3.10
CA GLY A 51 -11.67 1.50 2.01
C GLY A 51 -10.24 2.04 1.90
N VAL A 52 -9.63 2.39 3.03
CA VAL A 52 -8.23 2.85 3.05
C VAL A 52 -7.26 1.76 2.60
N ARG A 53 -7.52 0.49 2.92
CA ARG A 53 -6.67 -0.63 2.51
C ARG A 53 -6.69 -0.79 0.99
N GLU A 54 -7.89 -0.83 0.40
CA GLU A 54 -8.06 -0.96 -1.05
C GLU A 54 -7.45 0.24 -1.79
N ARG A 55 -7.63 1.45 -1.25
CA ARG A 55 -7.00 2.67 -1.75
C ARG A 55 -5.48 2.58 -1.73
N LEU A 56 -4.88 2.19 -0.61
CA LEU A 56 -3.42 2.06 -0.49
C LEU A 56 -2.85 1.00 -1.43
N ILE A 57 -3.54 -0.13 -1.60
CA ILE A 57 -3.14 -1.16 -2.57
C ILE A 57 -3.16 -0.58 -4.00
N ARG A 58 -4.21 0.16 -4.35
CA ARG A 58 -4.32 0.80 -5.67
C ARG A 58 -3.21 1.83 -5.91
N GLU A 59 -2.96 2.69 -4.94
CA GLU A 59 -1.85 3.66 -4.99
C GLU A 59 -0.49 2.96 -5.11
N TRP A 60 -0.30 1.81 -4.44
CA TRP A 60 0.91 1.01 -4.58
C TRP A 60 1.09 0.44 -5.99
N HIS A 61 0.01 -0.06 -6.59
CA HIS A 61 0.04 -0.56 -7.97
C HIS A 61 0.38 0.56 -8.96
N GLU A 62 -0.25 1.73 -8.83
CA GLU A 62 0.02 2.88 -9.71
C GLU A 62 1.49 3.34 -9.60
N MET A 63 2.01 3.46 -8.39
CA MET A 63 3.44 3.74 -8.15
C MET A 63 4.34 2.66 -8.77
N THR A 64 3.96 1.38 -8.63
CA THR A 64 4.71 0.26 -9.20
C THR A 64 4.75 0.31 -10.73
N GLU A 65 3.65 0.65 -11.38
CA GLU A 65 3.59 0.83 -12.83
C GLU A 65 4.48 1.98 -13.27
N ASN A 66 4.47 3.11 -12.55
CA ASN A 66 5.34 4.24 -12.86
C ASN A 66 6.83 3.88 -12.73
N VAL A 67 7.23 3.24 -11.62
CA VAL A 67 8.62 2.77 -11.42
C VAL A 67 9.06 1.80 -12.51
N ASN A 68 8.18 0.87 -12.92
CA ASN A 68 8.49 -0.07 -13.99
C ASN A 68 8.59 0.60 -15.36
N ARG A 69 7.83 1.67 -15.59
CA ARG A 69 7.92 2.48 -16.81
C ARG A 69 9.24 3.23 -16.87
N GLU A 70 9.68 3.84 -15.76
CA GLU A 70 10.97 4.54 -15.67
C GLU A 70 12.15 3.59 -15.88
N LYS A 71 12.10 2.36 -15.33
CA LYS A 71 13.14 1.34 -15.55
C LYS A 71 13.26 0.84 -16.98
N LYS A 72 12.22 1.00 -17.80
CA LYS A 72 12.19 0.55 -19.21
C LYS A 72 12.62 1.64 -20.20
N SER A 73 12.92 2.84 -19.72
CA SER A 73 13.21 4.00 -20.54
C SER A 73 14.70 4.31 -20.65
#